data_AF-A0A7V0QTB2-F1
#
_entry.id   AF-A0A7V0QTB2-F1
#
_cell.length_a   1.000
_cell.length_b   1.000
_cell.length_c   1.000
_cell.angle_alpha   90.00
_cell.angle_beta   90.00
_cell.angle_gamma   90.00
#
_symmetry.space_group_name_H-M   'P 1'
#
loop_
_entity.id
_entity.type
_entity.pdbx_description
1 polymer ?
#
loop_
_entity_poly.entity_id
_entity_poly.type
_entity_poly.pdbx_seq_one_letter_code
_entity_poly.pdbx_strand_id
1 'polypeptide(L)'
;FNYLKETELLRWIEERVKKEGKVISPEAALQLYQRSGGSIFLLENEINKLICFVHPQEKIDESHIAKICGESPEESIFSLTEAFRKKESKSALYILNKLLLQGKEPLLILSLLKREVRILLRIKLAESKITPLEACRYIFKTKNNYRPFFLKKAREYIEAAKNFTQHDLLVAHQKMLEVEFLLKRGKNGEVLLPRLLMDIIP
;
A
#
# COMPACT_ATOMS: atom_id res chain seq x y z
N PHE A 1 0.62 13.06 18.75
CA PHE A 1 -0.65 12.33 18.62
C PHE A 1 -0.48 10.93 19.18
N ASN A 2 -1.20 10.64 20.27
CA ASN A 2 -1.21 9.34 20.93
C ASN A 2 -1.83 8.31 19.99
N TYR A 3 -1.07 7.28 19.65
CA TYR A 3 -1.56 6.18 18.85
C TYR A 3 -2.10 5.12 19.79
N LEU A 4 -3.41 4.96 19.77
CA LEU A 4 -4.13 3.93 20.51
C LEU A 4 -3.67 2.53 20.06
N LYS A 5 -3.59 1.58 20.99
CA LYS A 5 -3.32 0.16 20.71
C LYS A 5 -4.45 -0.40 19.83
N GLU A 6 -4.19 -1.50 19.11
CA GLU A 6 -5.19 -2.16 18.25
C GLU A 6 -6.54 -2.36 18.96
N THR A 7 -6.50 -2.87 20.20
CA THR A 7 -7.69 -3.05 21.03
C THR A 7 -8.43 -1.75 21.35
N GLU A 8 -7.69 -0.67 21.56
CA GLU A 8 -8.27 0.65 21.84
C GLU A 8 -8.88 1.27 20.58
N LEU A 9 -8.30 1.03 19.39
CA LEU A 9 -8.85 1.46 18.11
C LEU A 9 -10.10 0.68 17.72
N LEU A 10 -10.12 -0.63 17.92
CA LEU A 10 -11.31 -1.45 17.69
C LEU A 10 -12.47 -0.98 18.58
N ARG A 11 -12.19 -0.74 19.87
CA ARG A 11 -13.17 -0.15 20.79
C ARG A 11 -13.64 1.24 20.34
N TRP A 12 -12.72 2.09 19.87
CA TRP A 12 -13.08 3.41 19.33
C TRP A 12 -14.00 3.31 18.10
N ILE A 13 -13.76 2.35 17.20
CA ILE A 13 -14.62 2.10 16.02
C ILE A 13 -16.04 1.74 16.49
N GLU A 14 -16.16 0.80 17.42
CA GLU A 14 -17.46 0.39 17.99
C GLU A 14 -18.19 1.56 18.64
N GLU A 15 -17.50 2.35 19.48
CA GLU A 15 -18.07 3.52 20.13
C GLU A 15 -18.50 4.60 19.12
N ARG A 16 -17.71 4.82 18.06
CA ARG A 16 -18.02 5.81 17.00
C ARG A 16 -19.24 5.42 16.18
N VAL A 17 -19.37 4.15 15.81
CA VAL A 17 -20.53 3.61 15.08
C VAL A 17 -21.79 3.66 15.95
N LYS A 18 -21.65 3.31 17.23
CA LYS A 18 -22.76 3.34 18.20
C LYS A 18 -23.34 4.74 18.41
N LYS A 19 -22.52 5.79 18.36
CA LYS A 19 -22.97 7.20 18.44
C LYS A 19 -23.96 7.58 17.33
N GLU A 20 -23.97 6.83 16.23
CA GLU A 20 -24.82 7.07 15.05
C GLU A 20 -26.03 6.13 15.03
N GLY A 21 -26.30 5.43 16.15
CA GLY A 21 -27.41 4.48 16.28
C GLY A 21 -27.22 3.20 15.48
N LYS A 22 -25.98 2.83 15.15
CA LYS A 22 -25.63 1.63 14.38
C LYS A 22 -24.81 0.66 15.23
N VAL A 23 -24.71 -0.59 14.80
CA VAL A 23 -23.88 -1.65 15.41
C VAL A 23 -23.00 -2.27 14.33
N ILE A 24 -21.75 -2.57 14.67
CA ILE A 24 -20.78 -3.19 13.74
C ILE A 24 -20.34 -4.56 14.27
N SER A 25 -20.18 -5.56 13.38
CA SER A 25 -19.63 -6.86 13.78
C SER A 25 -18.13 -6.75 14.12
N PRO A 26 -17.61 -7.60 15.02
CA PRO A 26 -16.18 -7.63 15.34
C PRO A 26 -15.29 -7.82 14.11
N GLU A 27 -15.72 -8.68 13.18
CA GLU A 27 -15.03 -8.97 11.93
C GLU A 27 -14.99 -7.72 11.02
N ALA A 28 -16.10 -6.99 10.92
CA ALA A 28 -16.17 -5.74 10.16
C ALA A 28 -15.30 -4.64 10.76
N ALA A 29 -15.29 -4.50 12.09
CA ALA A 29 -14.43 -3.55 12.79
C ALA A 29 -12.94 -3.86 12.58
N LEU A 30 -12.58 -5.15 12.62
CA LEU A 30 -11.22 -5.59 12.33
C LEU A 30 -10.80 -5.29 10.89
N GLN A 31 -11.67 -5.53 9.90
CA GLN A 31 -11.39 -5.19 8.51
C GLN A 31 -11.20 -3.69 8.28
N LEU A 32 -12.03 -2.84 8.90
CA LEU A 32 -11.87 -1.38 8.85
C LEU A 32 -10.53 -0.93 9.42
N TYR A 33 -10.14 -1.49 10.57
CA TYR A 33 -8.85 -1.22 11.20
C TYR A 33 -7.68 -1.59 10.29
N GLN A 34 -7.73 -2.79 9.70
CA GLN A 34 -6.68 -3.30 8.82
C GLN A 34 -6.50 -2.44 7.57
N ARG A 35 -7.62 -2.05 6.92
CA ARG A 35 -7.60 -1.18 5.72
C ARG A 35 -7.07 0.22 6.04
N SER A 36 -7.54 0.81 7.13
CA SER A 36 -7.16 2.17 7.52
C SER A 36 -5.74 2.31 8.10
N GLY A 37 -5.02 1.21 8.30
CA GLY A 37 -3.66 1.21 8.85
C GLY A 37 -3.55 1.87 10.24
N GLY A 38 -4.64 1.89 11.01
CA GLY A 38 -4.72 2.58 12.31
C GLY A 38 -4.83 4.10 12.25
N SER A 39 -5.13 4.69 11.08
CA SER A 39 -5.40 6.12 10.95
C SER A 39 -6.85 6.45 11.35
N ILE A 40 -7.03 7.20 12.45
CA ILE A 40 -8.36 7.65 12.93
C ILE A 40 -9.10 8.47 11.85
N PHE A 41 -8.38 9.32 11.12
CA PHE A 41 -8.96 10.15 10.06
C PHE A 41 -9.54 9.31 8.92
N LEU A 42 -8.84 8.24 8.53
CA LEU A 42 -9.34 7.33 7.49
C LEU A 42 -10.53 6.52 8.01
N LEU A 43 -10.43 6.00 9.24
CA LEU A 43 -11.54 5.28 9.88
C LEU A 43 -12.81 6.12 9.95
N GLU A 44 -12.70 7.40 10.33
CA GLU A 44 -13.85 8.30 10.42
C GLU A 44 -14.54 8.50 9.06
N ASN A 45 -13.76 8.68 7.99
CA ASN A 45 -14.30 8.80 6.63
C ASN A 45 -15.00 7.51 6.19
N GLU A 46 -14.38 6.35 6.42
CA GLU A 46 -14.97 5.06 6.05
C GLU A 46 -16.23 4.73 6.87
N ILE A 47 -16.24 5.02 8.17
CA ILE A 47 -17.41 4.87 9.03
C ILE A 47 -18.58 5.74 8.53
N ASN A 48 -18.33 6.99 8.18
CA ASN A 48 -19.37 7.89 7.65
C ASN A 48 -19.98 7.33 6.36
N LYS A 49 -19.16 6.83 5.42
CA LYS A 49 -19.66 6.19 4.19
C LYS A 49 -20.53 4.97 4.50
N LEU A 50 -20.09 4.12 5.44
CA LEU A 50 -20.82 2.92 5.83
C LEU A 50 -22.18 3.26 6.43
N ILE A 51 -22.24 4.25 7.34
CA ILE A 51 -23.51 4.70 7.95
C ILE A 51 -24.49 5.17 6.89
N CYS A 52 -24.02 5.97 5.92
CA CYS A 52 -24.84 6.43 4.80
C CYS A 52 -25.33 5.26 3.94
N PHE A 53 -24.48 4.26 3.68
CA PHE A 53 -24.81 3.14 2.83
C PHE A 53 -25.79 2.14 3.46
N VAL A 54 -25.61 1.79 4.73
CA VAL A 54 -26.46 0.79 5.38
C VAL A 54 -27.84 1.33 5.72
N HIS A 55 -28.05 2.65 5.70
CA HIS A 55 -29.34 3.24 6.03
C HIS A 55 -30.47 2.66 5.14
N PRO A 56 -31.59 2.20 5.72
CA PRO A 56 -32.02 2.36 7.11
C PRO A 56 -31.55 1.29 8.10
N GLN A 57 -30.88 0.23 7.65
CA GLN A 57 -30.43 -0.89 8.48
C GLN A 57 -29.49 -0.45 9.61
N GLU A 58 -29.58 -1.11 10.76
CA GLU A 58 -28.77 -0.78 11.95
C GLU A 58 -27.41 -1.49 11.98
N LYS A 59 -27.28 -2.62 11.28
CA LYS A 59 -26.12 -3.51 11.38
C LYS A 59 -25.15 -3.32 10.22
N ILE A 60 -23.88 -3.13 10.55
CA ILE A 60 -22.73 -3.14 9.63
C ILE A 60 -22.01 -4.49 9.78
N ASP A 61 -21.78 -5.18 8.67
CA ASP A 61 -21.08 -6.46 8.61
C ASP A 61 -19.95 -6.41 7.57
N GLU A 62 -19.16 -7.48 7.48
CA GLU A 62 -18.00 -7.58 6.59
C GLU A 62 -18.38 -7.44 5.11
N SER A 63 -19.62 -7.79 4.73
CA SER A 63 -20.11 -7.63 3.37
C SER A 63 -20.30 -6.16 3.02
N HIS A 64 -20.72 -5.33 3.99
CA HIS A 64 -20.80 -3.88 3.85
C HIS A 64 -19.41 -3.25 3.71
N ILE A 65 -18.43 -3.72 4.48
CA ILE A 65 -17.03 -3.27 4.37
C ILE A 65 -16.48 -3.59 2.98
N ALA A 66 -16.72 -4.80 2.47
CA ALA A 66 -16.27 -5.20 1.14
C ALA A 66 -16.90 -4.35 0.01
N LYS A 67 -18.16 -3.94 0.15
CA LYS A 67 -18.90 -3.15 -0.85
C LYS A 67 -18.53 -1.67 -0.86
N ILE A 68 -18.31 -1.07 0.30
CA ILE A 68 -18.20 0.39 0.45
C ILE A 68 -16.80 0.86 0.73
N CYS A 69 -16.10 0.16 1.61
CA CYS A 69 -14.73 0.47 1.94
C CYS A 69 -13.80 -0.22 0.93
N GLY A 70 -14.07 -0.09 -0.37
CA GLY A 70 -13.14 -0.58 -1.40
C GLY A 70 -11.72 -0.08 -1.11
N GLU A 71 -10.69 -0.82 -1.56
CA GLU A 71 -9.29 -0.43 -1.34
C GLU A 71 -9.13 1.07 -1.63
N SER A 72 -8.69 1.83 -0.63
CA SER A 72 -8.33 3.23 -0.86
C SER A 72 -7.30 3.29 -2.00
N PRO A 73 -7.25 4.37 -2.79
CA PRO A 73 -6.18 4.58 -3.74
C PRO A 73 -4.77 4.31 -3.18
N GLU A 74 -4.57 4.73 -1.94
CA GLU A 74 -3.36 4.53 -1.17
C GLU A 74 -3.13 3.02 -0.93
N GLU A 75 -4.13 2.28 -0.45
CA GLU A 75 -4.07 0.81 -0.29
C GLU A 75 -3.83 0.06 -1.61
N SER A 76 -4.48 0.49 -2.70
CA SER A 76 -4.34 -0.13 -4.02
C SER A 76 -2.90 0.03 -4.55
N ILE A 77 -2.30 1.20 -4.32
CA ILE A 77 -0.90 1.48 -4.65
C ILE A 77 0.06 0.69 -3.75
N PHE A 78 -0.20 0.61 -2.44
CA PHE A 78 0.59 -0.22 -1.54
C PHE A 78 0.57 -1.69 -1.97
N SER A 79 -0.60 -2.20 -2.36
CA SER A 79 -0.79 -3.55 -2.87
C SER A 79 0.00 -3.79 -4.15
N LEU A 80 0.04 -2.83 -5.08
CA LEU A 80 0.88 -2.91 -6.29
C LEU A 80 2.37 -3.04 -5.94
N THR A 81 2.87 -2.17 -5.05
CA THR A 81 4.28 -2.21 -4.64
C THR A 81 4.63 -3.49 -3.90
N GLU A 82 3.70 -4.06 -3.14
CA GLU A 82 3.89 -5.33 -2.45
C GLU A 82 3.94 -6.51 -3.44
N ALA A 83 3.02 -6.58 -4.39
CA ALA A 83 3.04 -7.57 -5.45
C ALA A 83 4.35 -7.51 -6.25
N PHE A 84 4.85 -6.30 -6.55
CA PHE A 84 6.16 -6.10 -7.17
C PHE A 84 7.30 -6.70 -6.32
N ARG A 85 7.37 -6.37 -5.02
CA ARG A 85 8.42 -6.89 -4.12
C ARG A 85 8.38 -8.42 -3.99
N LYS A 86 7.19 -9.03 -4.05
CA LYS A 86 7.00 -10.48 -4.01
C LYS A 86 7.19 -11.17 -5.36
N LYS A 87 7.46 -10.42 -6.44
CA LYS A 87 7.54 -10.92 -7.82
C LYS A 87 6.26 -11.61 -8.30
N GLU A 88 5.11 -11.16 -7.82
CA GLU A 88 3.81 -11.68 -8.23
C GLU A 88 3.31 -10.95 -9.48
N SER A 89 3.87 -11.27 -10.65
CA SER A 89 3.60 -10.56 -11.92
C SER A 89 2.10 -10.48 -12.26
N LYS A 90 1.36 -11.59 -12.11
CA LYS A 90 -0.10 -11.63 -12.36
C LYS A 90 -0.86 -10.67 -11.44
N SER A 91 -0.58 -10.70 -10.14
CA SER A 91 -1.21 -9.82 -9.15
C SER A 91 -0.86 -8.35 -9.43
N ALA A 92 0.42 -8.07 -9.73
CA ALA A 92 0.89 -6.72 -10.01
C ALA A 92 0.21 -6.13 -11.27
N LEU A 93 0.09 -6.91 -12.34
CA LEU A 93 -0.61 -6.48 -13.56
C LEU A 93 -2.10 -6.24 -13.33
N TYR A 94 -2.76 -7.11 -12.56
CA TYR A 94 -4.17 -6.94 -12.21
C TYR A 94 -4.41 -5.64 -11.43
N ILE A 95 -3.61 -5.39 -10.39
CA ILE A 95 -3.72 -4.19 -9.56
C ILE A 95 -3.36 -2.94 -10.36
N LEU A 96 -2.33 -2.99 -11.22
CA LEU A 96 -1.97 -1.89 -12.11
C LEU A 96 -3.14 -1.51 -13.02
N ASN A 97 -3.76 -2.48 -13.68
CA ASN A 97 -4.90 -2.22 -14.56
C ASN A 97 -6.07 -1.61 -13.81
N LYS A 98 -6.37 -2.11 -12.60
CA LYS A 98 -7.41 -1.53 -11.73
C LYS A 98 -7.11 -0.06 -11.41
N LEU A 99 -5.87 0.27 -11.04
CA LEU A 99 -5.45 1.65 -10.74
C LEU A 99 -5.60 2.57 -11.96
N LEU A 100 -5.22 2.11 -13.15
CA LEU A 100 -5.35 2.86 -14.39
C LEU A 100 -6.83 3.11 -14.75
N LEU A 101 -7.67 2.08 -14.65
CA LEU A 101 -9.12 2.19 -14.89
C LEU A 101 -9.80 3.15 -13.89
N GLN A 102 -9.27 3.26 -12.68
CA GLN A 102 -9.71 4.25 -11.68
C GLN A 102 -9.19 5.67 -11.95
N GLY A 103 -8.53 5.91 -13.09
CA GLY A 103 -8.01 7.22 -13.49
C GLY A 103 -6.77 7.67 -12.72
N LYS A 104 -6.02 6.75 -12.11
CA LYS A 104 -4.78 7.12 -11.40
C LYS A 104 -3.71 7.53 -12.41
N GLU A 105 -3.05 8.65 -12.11
CA GLU A 105 -2.04 9.22 -12.99
C GLU A 105 -0.86 8.22 -13.19
N PRO A 106 -0.52 7.85 -14.43
CA PRO A 106 0.57 6.91 -14.71
C PRO A 106 1.93 7.35 -14.14
N LEU A 107 2.21 8.66 -14.15
CA LEU A 107 3.44 9.20 -13.57
C LEU A 107 3.49 9.01 -12.05
N LEU A 108 2.36 9.12 -11.35
CA LEU A 108 2.27 8.84 -9.92
C LEU A 108 2.61 7.37 -9.65
N ILE A 109 1.97 6.44 -10.37
CA ILE A 109 2.22 5.00 -10.23
C ILE A 109 3.70 4.68 -10.48
N LEU A 110 4.26 5.20 -11.59
CA LEU A 110 5.67 5.01 -11.93
C LEU A 110 6.59 5.57 -10.85
N SER A 111 6.30 6.75 -10.31
CA SER A 111 7.13 7.38 -9.27
C SER A 111 7.25 6.50 -8.02
N LEU A 112 6.18 5.77 -7.69
CA LEU A 112 6.12 4.89 -6.53
C LEU A 112 6.85 3.58 -6.80
N LEU A 113 6.68 2.97 -7.98
CA LEU A 113 7.49 1.82 -8.40
C LEU A 113 9.00 2.16 -8.43
N LYS A 114 9.36 3.35 -8.92
CA LYS A 114 10.75 3.86 -8.89
C LYS A 114 11.26 4.00 -7.46
N ARG A 115 10.43 4.48 -6.54
CA ARG A 115 10.79 4.55 -5.11
C ARG A 115 11.10 3.16 -4.57
N GLU A 116 10.25 2.16 -4.85
CA GLU A 116 10.45 0.78 -4.41
C GLU A 116 11.76 0.19 -4.91
N VAL A 117 12.05 0.31 -6.22
CA VAL A 117 13.32 -0.16 -6.81
C VAL A 117 14.52 0.50 -6.14
N ARG A 118 14.47 1.82 -5.89
CA ARG A 118 15.56 2.53 -5.19
C ARG A 118 15.74 2.06 -3.75
N ILE A 119 14.66 1.76 -3.04
CA ILE A 119 14.73 1.22 -1.67
C ILE A 119 15.41 -0.15 -1.69
N LEU A 120 14.94 -1.06 -2.56
CA LEU A 120 15.54 -2.40 -2.70
C LEU A 120 17.01 -2.33 -3.08
N LEU A 121 17.38 -1.41 -4.00
CA LEU A 121 18.76 -1.21 -4.41
C LEU A 121 19.64 -0.72 -3.26
N ARG A 122 19.16 0.24 -2.46
CA ARG A 122 19.88 0.72 -1.26
C ARG A 122 20.09 -0.39 -0.23
N ILE A 123 19.08 -1.22 -0.01
CA ILE A 123 19.17 -2.38 0.89
C ILE A 123 20.18 -3.40 0.33
N LYS A 124 20.18 -3.66 -0.98
CA LYS A 124 21.11 -4.59 -1.64
C LYS A 124 22.57 -4.13 -1.60
N LEU A 125 22.79 -2.82 -1.70
CA LEU A 125 24.12 -2.19 -1.70
C LEU A 125 24.68 -1.96 -0.29
N ALA A 126 23.86 -2.06 0.76
CA ALA A 126 24.33 -1.93 2.12
C ALA A 126 25.33 -3.07 2.44
N GLU A 127 26.47 -2.72 3.04
CA GLU A 127 27.52 -3.67 3.45
C GLU A 127 26.99 -4.72 4.44
N SER A 128 27.76 -5.80 4.63
CA SER A 128 27.43 -7.04 5.38
C SER A 128 26.24 -6.95 6.36
N LYS A 129 25.10 -7.51 5.93
CA LYS A 129 23.84 -7.72 6.69
C LYS A 129 23.25 -6.45 7.34
N ILE A 130 22.60 -5.63 6.52
CA ILE A 130 21.73 -4.55 6.97
C ILE A 130 20.70 -5.01 8.02
N THR A 131 20.59 -4.24 9.10
CA THR A 131 19.59 -4.50 10.15
C THR A 131 18.22 -3.90 9.79
N PRO A 132 17.11 -4.43 10.35
CA PRO A 132 15.78 -3.85 10.15
C PRO A 132 15.69 -2.36 10.53
N LEU A 133 16.44 -1.94 11.56
CA LEU A 133 16.48 -0.54 11.99
C LEU A 133 17.12 0.37 10.94
N GLU A 134 18.20 -0.09 10.31
CA GLU A 134 18.87 0.66 9.26
C GLU A 134 18.04 0.71 7.99
N ALA A 135 17.44 -0.41 7.61
CA ALA A 135 16.53 -0.50 6.46
C ALA A 135 15.32 0.45 6.61
N CYS A 136 14.80 0.63 7.82
CA CYS A 136 13.75 1.62 8.08
C CYS A 136 14.11 3.03 7.61
N ARG A 137 15.40 3.44 7.66
CA ARG A 137 15.85 4.77 7.20
C ARG A 137 15.73 4.95 5.68
N TYR A 138 15.76 3.86 4.93
CA TYR A 138 15.57 3.88 3.48
C TYR A 138 14.09 3.84 3.10
N ILE A 139 13.28 3.12 3.89
CA ILE A 139 11.87 2.87 3.60
C ILE A 139 10.97 4.03 4.07
N PHE A 140 11.24 4.57 5.26
CA PHE A 140 10.40 5.55 5.92
C PHE A 140 11.13 6.88 6.07
N LYS A 141 10.45 8.01 5.80
CA LYS A 141 10.98 9.33 6.15
C LYS A 141 11.07 9.43 7.68
N THR A 142 12.31 9.59 8.15
CA THR A 142 12.83 9.71 9.53
C THR A 142 11.81 9.72 10.68
N LYS A 143 11.91 8.73 11.57
CA LYS A 143 11.47 8.81 12.98
C LYS A 143 12.57 8.22 13.86
N ASN A 144 12.96 8.93 14.92
CA ASN A 144 13.94 8.44 15.90
C ASN A 144 13.46 7.22 16.72
N ASN A 145 12.26 6.69 16.45
CA ASN A 145 11.70 5.55 17.16
C ASN A 145 10.81 4.70 16.23
N TYR A 146 11.38 3.66 15.61
CA TYR A 146 10.64 2.73 14.77
C TYR A 146 9.93 1.67 15.62
N ARG A 147 8.60 1.73 15.63
CA ARG A 147 7.73 0.76 16.33
C ARG A 147 7.78 -0.64 15.70
N PRO A 148 7.33 -1.71 16.39
CA PRO A 148 7.40 -3.10 15.91
C PRO A 148 6.85 -3.32 14.49
N PHE A 149 5.77 -2.64 14.11
CA PHE A 149 5.21 -2.69 12.76
C PHE A 149 6.21 -2.26 11.67
N PHE A 150 6.92 -1.14 11.88
CA PHE A 150 7.92 -0.64 10.93
C PHE A 150 9.09 -1.61 10.80
N LEU A 151 9.52 -2.21 11.91
CA LEU A 151 10.57 -3.24 11.91
C LEU A 151 10.13 -4.51 11.19
N LYS A 152 8.86 -4.91 11.32
CA LYS A 152 8.28 -6.01 10.55
C LYS A 152 8.31 -5.69 9.05
N LYS A 153 7.83 -4.51 8.64
CA LYS A 153 7.90 -4.07 7.24
C LYS A 153 9.33 -4.01 6.74
N ALA A 154 10.28 -3.50 7.52
CA ALA A 154 11.69 -3.49 7.13
C ALA A 154 12.25 -4.90 6.88
N ARG A 155 11.86 -5.91 7.68
CA ARG A 155 12.21 -7.31 7.41
C ARG A 155 11.65 -7.80 6.09
N GLU A 156 10.39 -7.48 5.78
CA GLU A 156 9.78 -7.85 4.48
C GLU A 156 10.56 -7.25 3.30
N TYR A 157 11.03 -6.00 3.40
CA TYR A 157 11.88 -5.39 2.37
C TYR A 157 13.27 -6.03 2.27
N ILE A 158 13.87 -6.39 3.41
CA ILE A 158 15.17 -7.08 3.45
C ILE A 158 15.04 -8.44 2.75
N GLU A 159 13.97 -9.20 3.01
CA GLU A 159 13.75 -10.48 2.30
C GLU A 159 13.45 -10.28 0.83
N ALA A 160 12.61 -9.31 0.47
CA ALA A 160 12.35 -8.99 -0.93
C ALA A 160 13.67 -8.68 -1.66
N ALA A 161 14.56 -7.89 -1.07
CA ALA A 161 15.84 -7.55 -1.69
C ALA A 161 16.76 -8.76 -1.93
N LYS A 162 16.61 -9.87 -1.19
CA LYS A 162 17.36 -11.11 -1.47
C LYS A 162 16.93 -11.73 -2.79
N ASN A 163 15.65 -11.61 -3.15
CA ASN A 163 15.10 -12.20 -4.36
C ASN A 163 15.52 -11.46 -5.64
N PHE A 164 16.05 -10.24 -5.56
CA PHE A 164 16.54 -9.48 -6.73
C PHE A 164 18.06 -9.43 -6.77
N THR A 165 18.66 -9.51 -7.95
CA THR A 165 20.08 -9.18 -8.11
C THR A 165 20.27 -7.66 -8.18
N GLN A 166 21.49 -7.18 -7.89
CA GLN A 166 21.82 -5.77 -8.11
C GLN A 166 21.64 -5.38 -9.59
N HIS A 167 21.98 -6.29 -10.50
CA HIS A 167 21.82 -6.08 -11.94
C HIS A 167 20.33 -5.89 -12.30
N ASP A 168 19.43 -6.75 -11.82
CA ASP A 168 17.99 -6.66 -12.08
C ASP A 168 17.43 -5.29 -11.67
N LEU A 169 17.82 -4.81 -10.47
CA LEU A 169 17.34 -3.54 -9.93
C LEU A 169 17.88 -2.34 -10.72
N LEU A 170 19.13 -2.42 -11.21
CA LEU A 170 19.71 -1.38 -12.07
C LEU A 170 19.03 -1.34 -13.44
N VAL A 171 18.80 -2.50 -14.05
CA VAL A 171 18.08 -2.61 -15.33
C VAL A 171 16.65 -2.10 -15.18
N ALA A 172 15.94 -2.49 -14.11
CA ALA A 172 14.61 -1.98 -13.82
C ALA A 172 14.59 -0.46 -13.67
N HIS A 173 15.56 0.12 -12.95
CA HIS A 173 15.69 1.56 -12.79
C HIS A 173 15.93 2.27 -14.14
N GLN A 174 16.76 1.73 -15.02
CA GLN A 174 16.99 2.28 -16.37
C GLN A 174 15.72 2.25 -17.22
N LYS A 175 15.03 1.11 -17.30
CA LYS A 175 13.74 0.99 -18.02
C LYS A 175 12.69 1.97 -17.49
N MET A 176 12.64 2.17 -16.17
CA MET A 176 11.75 3.16 -15.56
C MET A 176 12.06 4.61 -15.96
N LEU A 177 13.32 4.95 -16.23
CA LEU A 177 13.69 6.29 -16.73
C LEU A 177 13.22 6.49 -18.17
N GLU A 178 13.37 5.47 -19.02
CA GLU A 178 12.88 5.50 -20.40
C GLU A 178 11.36 5.70 -20.43
N VAL A 179 10.62 4.95 -19.60
CA VAL A 179 9.17 5.09 -19.51
C VAL A 179 8.76 6.46 -18.97
N GLU A 180 9.46 6.99 -17.95
CA GLU A 180 9.19 8.34 -17.45
C GLU A 180 9.36 9.40 -18.54
N PHE A 181 10.41 9.28 -19.35
CA PHE A 181 10.64 10.18 -20.48
C PHE A 181 9.51 10.11 -21.52
N LEU A 182 9.05 8.90 -21.86
CA LEU A 182 7.95 8.70 -22.79
C LEU A 182 6.62 9.27 -22.25
N LEU A 183 6.31 9.03 -20.97
CA LEU A 183 5.12 9.58 -20.32
C LEU A 183 5.12 11.11 -20.33
N LYS A 184 6.26 11.74 -20.03
CA LYS A 184 6.41 13.21 -20.08
C LYS A 184 6.29 13.79 -21.49
N ARG A 185 6.38 12.96 -22.53
CA ARG A 185 6.10 13.32 -23.93
C ARG A 185 4.66 13.00 -24.37
N GLY A 186 3.78 12.67 -23.43
CA GLY A 186 2.37 12.40 -23.72
C GLY A 186 2.09 11.02 -24.30
N LYS A 187 3.02 10.06 -24.17
CA LYS A 187 2.75 8.66 -24.56
C LYS A 187 1.79 7.99 -23.57
N ASN A 188 1.00 7.04 -24.06
CA ASN A 188 -0.05 6.39 -23.28
C ASN A 188 0.52 5.50 -22.15
N GLY A 189 0.27 5.88 -20.91
CA GLY A 189 0.69 5.12 -19.73
C GLY A 189 -0.02 3.79 -19.53
N GLU A 190 -1.22 3.62 -20.08
CA GLU A 190 -1.97 2.36 -20.03
C GLU A 190 -1.30 1.24 -20.82
N VAL A 191 -0.47 1.60 -21.81
CA VAL A 191 0.33 0.64 -22.58
C VAL A 191 1.74 0.50 -22.02
N LEU A 192 2.35 1.63 -21.63
CA LEU A 192 3.74 1.64 -21.19
C LEU A 192 3.95 0.96 -19.84
N LEU A 193 3.06 1.15 -18.86
CA LEU A 193 3.25 0.60 -17.52
C LEU A 193 3.07 -0.93 -17.45
N PRO A 194 2.08 -1.57 -18.11
CA PRO A 194 1.99 -3.02 -18.13
C PRO A 194 3.20 -3.67 -18.80
N ARG A 195 3.66 -3.10 -19.92
CA ARG A 195 4.89 -3.55 -20.60
C ARG A 195 6.10 -3.46 -19.68
N LEU A 196 6.27 -2.32 -19.01
CA LEU A 196 7.32 -2.12 -18.03
C LEU A 196 7.27 -3.19 -16.94
N LEU A 197 6.10 -3.47 -16.35
CA LEU A 197 5.98 -4.48 -15.29
C LEU A 197 6.38 -5.89 -15.75
N MET A 198 5.96 -6.30 -16.95
CA MET A 198 6.37 -7.59 -17.55
C MET A 198 7.88 -7.66 -17.76
N ASP A 199 8.51 -6.53 -18.05
CA ASP A 199 9.94 -6.42 -18.36
C ASP A 199 10.85 -6.36 -17.13
N ILE A 200 10.32 -6.07 -15.94
CA ILE A 200 11.09 -5.84 -14.70
C ILE A 200 10.75 -6.80 -13.56
N ILE A 201 9.62 -7.49 -13.63
CA ILE A 201 9.29 -8.59 -12.71
C ILE A 201 9.75 -9.88 -13.40
N PRO A 202 10.85 -10.50 -12.94
CA PRO A 202 11.36 -11.74 -13.51
C PRO A 202 10.48 -12.94 -13.14
#